data_AF-X0WXS2-F1
#
_entry.id   AF-X0WXS2-F1
#
_cell.length_a   1.000
_cell.length_b   1.000
_cell.length_c   1.000
_cell.angle_alpha   90.00
_cell.angle_beta   90.00
_cell.angle_gamma   90.00
#
_symmetry.space_group_name_H-M   'P 1'
#
loop_
_entity.id
_entity.type
_entity.pdbx_description
1 polymer ?
#
loop_
_entity_poly.entity_id
_entity_poly.type
_entity_poly.pdbx_seq_one_letter_code
_entity_poly.pdbx_strand_id
1 'polypeptide(L)'
;LTDDFPRDHYHHHGVFWAWPYVGVGKKTYNLWWHGGGIAPKFVRWLDRQTGPVAAILGVENGWFVGEKKVMIERVWLRVFASDGLERALDLDFTWIPIEEPITLRGAEGKSYGGLSVRFAVERAEDTVITVPYGRTKEDLPDTPLAWADLTTRFRGAARPSGAAVFVPLDHPDYPPTWLTRHYGAMCVGWPGVKGKTFTPGELIRLRYRLWIHKDGPQPDKLRHVYDDYTAGLQAKWE
;
A
#
# COMPACT_ATOMS: atom_id res chain seq x y z
N LEU A 1 -8.30 2.74 13.48
CA LEU A 1 -8.07 3.36 12.15
C LEU A 1 -8.13 2.28 11.08
N THR A 2 -7.23 1.31 11.10
CA THR A 2 -7.30 0.13 10.22
C THR A 2 -8.04 -1.03 10.86
N ASP A 3 -8.49 -1.98 10.04
CA ASP A 3 -9.15 -3.22 10.45
C ASP A 3 -8.32 -4.43 10.02
N ASP A 4 -8.25 -5.45 10.87
CA ASP A 4 -7.57 -6.72 10.62
C ASP A 4 -8.62 -7.83 10.71
N PHE A 5 -8.74 -8.66 9.67
CA PHE A 5 -9.82 -9.64 9.52
C PHE A 5 -11.25 -9.04 9.53
N PRO A 6 -11.56 -8.04 8.69
CA PRO A 6 -12.91 -7.49 8.60
C PRO A 6 -13.89 -8.59 8.15
N ARG A 7 -15.12 -8.58 8.68
CA ARG A 7 -16.10 -9.67 8.51
C ARG A 7 -16.45 -10.01 7.05
N ASP A 8 -16.36 -9.03 6.17
CA ASP A 8 -16.64 -9.15 4.74
C ASP A 8 -15.43 -9.65 3.93
N HIS A 9 -14.20 -9.48 4.45
CA HIS A 9 -12.95 -9.80 3.75
C HIS A 9 -11.86 -10.26 4.74
N TYR A 10 -11.98 -11.47 5.31
CA TYR A 10 -11.05 -11.98 6.34
C TYR A 10 -9.57 -12.03 5.95
N HIS A 11 -9.22 -11.93 4.66
CA HIS A 11 -7.85 -11.93 4.17
C HIS A 11 -7.22 -10.51 4.15
N HIS A 12 -7.95 -9.46 4.54
CA HIS A 12 -7.41 -8.11 4.65
C HIS A 12 -6.75 -7.88 6.02
N HIS A 13 -5.56 -7.26 6.01
CA HIS A 13 -4.73 -7.05 7.21
C HIS A 13 -4.29 -5.59 7.37
N GLY A 14 -5.19 -4.71 7.78
CA GLY A 14 -4.88 -3.30 8.04
C GLY A 14 -4.11 -2.61 6.91
N VAL A 15 -2.78 -2.45 7.05
CA VAL A 15 -1.89 -2.09 5.94
C VAL A 15 -1.16 -3.35 5.47
N PHE A 16 -1.40 -3.77 4.23
CA PHE A 16 -0.84 -5.01 3.68
C PHE A 16 -0.52 -4.86 2.20
N TRP A 17 0.18 -5.84 1.62
CA TRP A 17 0.42 -5.91 0.19
C TRP A 17 0.28 -7.35 -0.29
N ALA A 18 -0.45 -7.52 -1.38
CA ALA A 18 -0.73 -8.83 -1.94
C ALA A 18 -1.17 -8.70 -3.41
N TRP A 19 -1.12 -9.81 -4.15
CA TRP A 19 -1.59 -9.86 -5.53
C TRP A 19 -2.55 -11.03 -5.74
N PRO A 20 -3.71 -10.80 -6.38
CA PRO A 20 -4.65 -11.88 -6.70
C PRO A 20 -4.11 -12.81 -7.80
N TYR A 21 -3.15 -12.35 -8.60
CA TYR A 21 -2.49 -13.14 -9.63
C TYR A 21 -0.97 -13.02 -9.51
N VAL A 22 -0.33 -14.14 -9.19
CA VAL A 22 1.12 -14.29 -9.13
C VAL A 22 1.54 -15.45 -10.03
N GLY A 23 2.03 -15.14 -11.23
CA GLY A 23 2.64 -16.13 -12.12
C GLY A 23 4.05 -16.48 -11.64
N VAL A 24 4.39 -17.75 -11.58
CA VAL A 24 5.75 -18.26 -11.34
C VAL A 24 6.05 -19.29 -12.43
N GLY A 25 6.89 -18.91 -13.40
CA GLY A 25 7.10 -19.71 -14.61
C GLY A 25 5.79 -19.97 -15.35
N LYS A 26 5.34 -21.24 -15.41
CA LYS A 26 4.10 -21.65 -16.11
C LYS A 26 2.87 -21.81 -15.19
N LYS A 27 3.01 -21.57 -13.88
CA LYS A 27 1.94 -21.76 -12.90
C LYS A 27 1.48 -20.41 -12.34
N THR A 28 0.22 -20.36 -11.94
CA THR A 28 -0.38 -19.16 -11.34
C THR A 28 -0.80 -19.46 -9.91
N TYR A 29 -0.53 -18.51 -9.03
CA TYR A 29 -0.78 -18.53 -7.61
C TYR A 29 -1.51 -17.26 -7.18
N ASN A 30 -1.93 -17.20 -5.92
CA ASN A 30 -2.66 -16.08 -5.37
C ASN A 30 -2.11 -15.75 -3.96
N LEU A 31 -1.69 -14.50 -3.76
CA LEU A 31 -1.27 -13.97 -2.45
C LEU A 31 -2.39 -13.19 -1.75
N TRP A 32 -3.46 -12.87 -2.46
CA TRP A 32 -4.60 -12.10 -1.97
C TRP A 32 -5.48 -12.90 -1.01
N TRP A 33 -5.63 -14.21 -1.23
CA TRP A 33 -6.41 -15.09 -0.36
C TRP A 33 -5.53 -16.16 0.27
N HIS A 34 -5.85 -16.55 1.50
CA HIS A 34 -5.17 -17.66 2.16
C HIS A 34 -5.37 -18.96 1.35
N GLY A 35 -4.30 -19.74 1.18
CA GLY A 35 -4.36 -21.01 0.45
C GLY A 35 -4.11 -20.91 -1.07
N GLY A 36 -3.72 -19.76 -1.61
CA GLY A 36 -3.40 -19.59 -3.03
C GLY A 36 -2.09 -20.24 -3.51
N GLY A 37 -1.53 -21.19 -2.76
CA GLY A 37 -0.37 -22.01 -3.13
C GLY A 37 1.00 -21.32 -3.08
N ILE A 38 1.04 -20.07 -2.62
CA ILE A 38 2.25 -19.28 -2.39
C ILE A 38 2.12 -18.56 -1.03
N ALA A 39 3.20 -18.46 -0.27
CA ALA A 39 3.17 -17.82 1.04
C ALA A 39 4.40 -16.93 1.27
N PRO A 40 4.23 -15.69 1.75
CA PRO A 40 5.34 -14.93 2.31
C PRO A 40 5.71 -15.53 3.67
N LYS A 41 7.01 -15.73 3.91
CA LYS A 41 7.54 -16.20 5.19
C LYS A 41 8.66 -15.26 5.63
N PHE A 42 8.68 -14.95 6.93
CA PHE A 42 9.77 -14.21 7.56
C PHE A 42 11.09 -14.96 7.37
N VAL A 43 12.16 -14.24 7.01
CA VAL A 43 13.52 -14.80 6.89
C VAL A 43 14.39 -14.25 8.00
N ARG A 44 14.53 -12.91 8.09
CA ARG A 44 15.38 -12.26 9.10
C ARG A 44 15.08 -10.78 9.25
N TRP A 45 15.49 -10.22 10.37
CA TRP A 45 15.59 -8.78 10.55
C TRP A 45 16.78 -8.21 9.77
N LEU A 46 16.58 -7.09 9.09
CA LEU A 46 17.63 -6.28 8.47
C LEU A 46 18.05 -5.14 9.38
N ASP A 47 17.07 -4.51 10.05
CA ASP A 47 17.30 -3.39 10.94
C ASP A 47 16.16 -3.23 11.94
N ARG A 48 16.48 -2.74 13.15
CA ARG A 48 15.53 -2.45 14.23
C ARG A 48 16.08 -1.31 15.06
N GLN A 49 15.64 -0.10 14.78
CA GLN A 49 16.12 1.11 15.45
C GLN A 49 14.96 2.00 15.88
N THR A 50 15.16 2.70 16.99
CA THR A 50 14.25 3.75 17.45
C THR A 50 15.07 4.99 17.74
N GLY A 51 14.46 6.15 17.54
CA GLY A 51 15.06 7.44 17.82
C GLY A 51 14.00 8.51 18.01
N PRO A 52 14.41 9.73 18.41
CA PRO A 52 13.48 10.82 18.69
C PRO A 52 12.73 11.31 17.44
N VAL A 53 13.30 11.13 16.25
CA VAL A 53 12.70 11.56 14.97
C VAL A 53 11.86 10.46 14.35
N ALA A 54 12.33 9.22 14.36
CA ALA A 54 11.66 8.09 13.74
C ALA A 54 12.10 6.75 14.32
N ALA A 55 11.26 5.73 14.16
CA ALA A 55 11.64 4.33 14.26
C ALA A 55 11.85 3.74 12.86
N ILE A 56 12.85 2.87 12.72
CA ILE A 56 13.20 2.17 11.49
C ILE A 56 13.08 0.66 11.72
N LEU A 57 12.35 -0.01 10.82
CA LEU A 57 12.25 -1.45 10.76
C LEU A 57 12.63 -1.91 9.37
N GLY A 58 13.62 -2.80 9.27
CA GLY A 58 13.97 -3.50 8.05
C GLY A 58 13.72 -4.99 8.23
N VAL A 59 12.99 -5.61 7.30
CA VAL A 59 12.73 -7.06 7.31
C VAL A 59 13.00 -7.65 5.94
N GLU A 60 13.59 -8.85 5.93
CA GLU A 60 13.66 -9.69 4.75
C GLU A 60 12.69 -10.87 4.93
N ASN A 61 11.83 -11.02 3.95
CA ASN A 61 10.92 -12.12 3.75
C ASN A 61 11.33 -12.91 2.49
N GLY A 62 10.68 -14.05 2.30
CA GLY A 62 10.71 -14.79 1.04
C GLY A 62 9.31 -15.22 0.66
N TRP A 63 9.00 -15.26 -0.63
CA TRP A 63 7.79 -15.93 -1.09
C TRP A 63 8.12 -17.37 -1.44
N PHE A 64 7.30 -18.31 -0.98
CA PHE A 64 7.53 -19.74 -1.08
C PHE A 64 6.36 -20.45 -1.77
N VAL A 65 6.70 -21.31 -2.72
CA VAL A 65 5.79 -22.31 -3.31
C VAL A 65 6.23 -23.67 -2.76
N GLY A 66 5.46 -24.20 -1.80
CA GLY A 66 5.95 -25.31 -0.96
C GLY A 66 7.22 -24.91 -0.21
N GLU A 67 8.29 -25.66 -0.42
CA GLU A 67 9.62 -25.37 0.16
C GLU A 67 10.50 -24.51 -0.75
N LYS A 68 10.11 -24.30 -2.01
CA LYS A 68 10.92 -23.51 -2.96
C LYS A 68 10.68 -22.01 -2.73
N LYS A 69 11.75 -21.27 -2.38
CA LYS A 69 11.74 -19.80 -2.39
C LYS A 69 11.77 -19.30 -3.83
N VAL A 70 10.82 -18.45 -4.22
CA VAL A 70 10.67 -17.94 -5.59
C VAL A 70 10.93 -16.43 -5.71
N MET A 71 10.80 -15.70 -4.60
CA MET A 71 10.99 -14.25 -4.53
C MET A 71 11.70 -13.90 -3.22
N ILE A 72 12.65 -12.97 -3.28
CA ILE A 72 13.13 -12.24 -2.09
C ILE A 72 12.24 -11.02 -1.93
N GLU A 73 11.74 -10.77 -0.72
CA GLU A 73 11.04 -9.53 -0.39
C GLU A 73 11.81 -8.82 0.72
N ARG A 74 12.06 -7.53 0.56
CA ARG A 74 12.62 -6.67 1.59
C ARG A 74 11.69 -5.50 1.82
N VAL A 75 11.39 -5.24 3.08
CA VAL A 75 10.50 -4.15 3.49
C VAL A 75 11.23 -3.28 4.49
N TRP A 76 11.25 -1.98 4.20
CA TRP A 76 11.72 -0.95 5.11
C TRP A 76 10.55 -0.06 5.49
N LEU A 77 10.34 0.08 6.80
CA LEU A 77 9.36 0.98 7.38
C LEU A 77 10.11 2.06 8.13
N ARG A 78 9.83 3.33 7.81
CA ARG A 78 10.25 4.47 8.60
C ARG A 78 9.02 5.14 9.17
N VAL A 79 8.85 5.03 10.48
CA VAL A 79 7.71 5.60 11.21
C VAL A 79 8.18 6.86 11.91
N PHE A 80 7.77 8.03 11.41
CA PHE A 80 8.14 9.30 12.03
C PHE A 80 7.40 9.49 13.35
N ALA A 81 8.03 10.25 14.25
CA ALA A 81 7.38 10.74 15.45
C ALA A 81 6.10 11.52 15.07
N SER A 82 5.07 11.40 15.91
CA SER A 82 3.84 12.17 15.72
C SER A 82 3.97 13.52 16.42
N ASP A 83 3.42 14.56 15.82
CA ASP A 83 3.22 15.88 16.45
C ASP A 83 1.90 15.95 17.26
N GLY A 84 1.17 14.83 17.36
CA GLY A 84 -0.13 14.73 18.02
C GLY A 84 -1.34 14.93 17.11
N LEU A 85 -1.15 15.47 15.89
CA LEU A 85 -2.17 15.65 14.87
C LEU A 85 -1.95 14.74 13.66
N GLU A 86 -0.70 14.60 13.26
CA GLU A 86 -0.28 13.93 12.06
C GLU A 86 0.83 12.90 12.35
N ARG A 87 0.98 11.92 11.47
CA ARG A 87 2.12 10.99 11.46
C ARG A 87 2.36 10.47 10.06
N ALA A 88 3.61 10.54 9.60
CA ALA A 88 4.02 9.89 8.36
C ALA A 88 4.66 8.52 8.62
N LEU A 89 4.39 7.57 7.73
CA LEU A 89 5.08 6.30 7.61
C LEU A 89 5.56 6.15 6.17
N ASP A 90 6.86 6.04 5.96
CA ASP A 90 7.41 5.68 4.66
C ASP A 90 7.53 4.16 4.56
N LEU A 91 7.05 3.62 3.44
CA LEU A 91 7.08 2.21 3.08
C LEU A 91 7.98 2.08 1.85
N ASP A 92 9.04 1.29 1.95
CA ASP A 92 9.93 0.98 0.83
C ASP A 92 10.05 -0.53 0.68
N PHE A 93 9.56 -1.03 -0.45
CA PHE A 93 9.52 -2.43 -0.78
C PHE A 93 10.50 -2.72 -1.90
N THR A 94 11.22 -3.84 -1.77
CA THR A 94 12.02 -4.41 -2.84
C THR A 94 11.70 -5.88 -3.02
N TRP A 95 11.34 -6.28 -4.24
CA TRP A 95 11.18 -7.68 -4.63
C TRP A 95 12.21 -8.07 -5.67
N ILE A 96 12.72 -9.30 -5.58
CA ILE A 96 13.74 -9.84 -6.49
C ILE A 96 13.36 -11.28 -6.87
N PRO A 97 12.91 -11.52 -8.12
CA PRO A 97 12.68 -12.88 -8.60
C PRO A 97 13.98 -13.69 -8.56
N ILE A 98 13.92 -14.97 -8.16
CA ILE A 98 15.14 -15.76 -7.92
C ILE A 98 15.56 -16.58 -9.15
N GLU A 99 14.74 -17.53 -9.57
CA GLU A 99 15.09 -18.48 -10.65
C GLU A 99 14.11 -18.43 -11.83
N GLU A 100 12.83 -18.21 -11.55
CA GLU A 100 11.76 -18.18 -12.54
C GLU A 100 11.26 -16.74 -12.71
N PRO A 101 10.79 -16.36 -13.89
CA PRO A 101 10.11 -15.09 -14.05
C PRO A 101 8.85 -15.05 -13.18
N ILE A 102 8.59 -13.89 -12.58
CA ILE A 102 7.40 -13.63 -11.77
C ILE A 102 6.49 -12.66 -12.49
N THR A 103 5.22 -13.02 -12.67
CA THR A 103 4.19 -12.09 -13.18
C THR A 103 3.31 -11.63 -12.03
N LEU A 104 3.20 -10.31 -11.84
CA LEU A 104 2.25 -9.72 -10.90
C LEU A 104 1.11 -9.06 -11.67
N ARG A 105 -0.13 -9.25 -11.21
CA ARG A 105 -1.30 -8.63 -11.84
C ARG A 105 -2.40 -8.37 -10.81
N GLY A 106 -3.04 -7.21 -10.91
CA GLY A 106 -4.22 -6.86 -10.14
C GLY A 106 -5.48 -7.61 -10.61
N ALA A 107 -6.57 -7.46 -9.88
CA ALA A 107 -7.83 -8.10 -10.23
C ALA A 107 -8.47 -7.49 -11.48
N GLU A 108 -9.02 -8.34 -12.34
CA GLU A 108 -9.70 -7.93 -13.56
C GLU A 108 -10.83 -6.93 -13.29
N GLY A 109 -10.88 -5.85 -14.09
CA GLY A 109 -11.87 -4.78 -13.99
C GLY A 109 -11.84 -3.94 -12.71
N LYS A 110 -10.94 -4.23 -11.76
CA LYS A 110 -10.91 -3.58 -10.43
C LYS A 110 -9.52 -3.07 -10.03
N SER A 111 -8.46 -3.64 -10.60
CA SER A 111 -7.03 -3.39 -10.33
C SER A 111 -6.49 -3.71 -8.95
N TYR A 112 -7.31 -4.05 -7.95
CA TYR A 112 -6.81 -4.35 -6.60
C TYR A 112 -5.68 -5.40 -6.60
N GLY A 113 -4.69 -5.15 -5.76
CA GLY A 113 -3.35 -5.74 -5.80
C GLY A 113 -2.36 -4.71 -5.24
N GLY A 114 -1.11 -5.09 -5.02
CA GLY A 114 -0.09 -4.17 -4.49
C GLY A 114 -0.39 -3.70 -3.07
N LEU A 115 0.09 -2.49 -2.72
CA LEU A 115 -0.14 -1.90 -1.40
C LEU A 115 -1.63 -1.61 -1.18
N SER A 116 -2.17 -2.07 -0.07
CA SER A 116 -3.57 -1.95 0.30
C SER A 116 -3.71 -1.48 1.74
N VAL A 117 -4.70 -0.62 1.97
CA VAL A 117 -5.12 -0.17 3.30
C VAL A 117 -6.59 -0.49 3.49
N ARG A 118 -6.87 -1.26 4.54
CA ARG A 118 -8.19 -1.59 5.04
C ARG A 118 -8.49 -0.76 6.28
N PHE A 119 -9.32 0.26 6.11
CA PHE A 119 -9.84 1.09 7.19
C PHE A 119 -11.01 0.41 7.90
N ALA A 120 -11.10 0.59 9.21
CA ALA A 120 -12.18 0.10 10.07
C ALA A 120 -13.42 1.01 9.98
N VAL A 121 -13.96 1.11 8.76
CA VAL A 121 -15.17 1.89 8.46
C VAL A 121 -16.39 1.12 9.00
N GLU A 122 -17.18 1.77 9.85
CA GLU A 122 -18.46 1.18 10.33
C GLU A 122 -19.59 1.37 9.31
N ARG A 123 -19.61 2.51 8.62
CA ARG A 123 -20.65 2.90 7.66
C ARG A 123 -20.03 3.59 6.45
N ALA A 124 -20.32 3.07 5.26
CA ALA A 124 -19.75 3.61 4.03
C ALA A 124 -20.21 5.06 3.78
N GLU A 125 -21.46 5.38 4.15
CA GLU A 125 -22.05 6.72 3.99
C GLU A 125 -21.32 7.82 4.79
N ASP A 126 -20.64 7.45 5.87
CA ASP A 126 -19.89 8.39 6.73
C ASP A 126 -18.45 8.60 6.24
N THR A 127 -18.06 7.92 5.16
CA THR A 127 -16.70 7.95 4.63
C THR A 127 -16.56 9.04 3.58
N VAL A 128 -15.51 9.84 3.71
CA VAL A 128 -15.09 10.81 2.70
C VAL A 128 -13.81 10.30 2.07
N ILE A 129 -13.86 10.00 0.78
CA ILE A 129 -12.67 9.75 -0.03
C ILE A 129 -12.32 11.04 -0.78
N THR A 130 -11.05 11.44 -0.67
CA THR A 130 -10.50 12.59 -1.41
C THR A 130 -9.36 12.13 -2.28
N VAL A 131 -9.35 12.56 -3.54
CA VAL A 131 -8.33 12.25 -4.54
C VAL A 131 -7.84 13.56 -5.20
N PRO A 132 -6.87 13.57 -6.13
CA PRO A 132 -6.25 14.80 -6.64
C PRO A 132 -7.26 15.83 -7.17
N TYR A 133 -8.34 15.36 -7.81
CA TYR A 133 -9.40 16.18 -8.38
C TYR A 133 -10.58 16.46 -7.41
N GLY A 134 -10.46 16.10 -6.13
CA GLY A 134 -11.41 16.46 -5.07
C GLY A 134 -12.08 15.27 -4.39
N ARG A 135 -13.18 15.54 -3.68
CA ARG A 135 -13.96 14.52 -2.98
C ARG A 135 -14.76 13.68 -3.97
N THR A 136 -14.77 12.37 -3.79
CA THR A 136 -15.51 11.44 -4.64
C THR A 136 -16.85 11.09 -4.00
N LYS A 137 -17.88 10.89 -4.81
CA LYS A 137 -19.15 10.31 -4.36
C LYS A 137 -19.22 8.80 -4.60
N GLU A 138 -18.56 8.35 -5.66
CA GLU A 138 -18.57 6.96 -6.10
C GLU A 138 -17.23 6.28 -5.80
N ASP A 139 -17.29 4.96 -5.65
CA ASP A 139 -16.11 4.11 -5.63
C ASP A 139 -15.36 4.18 -6.96
N LEU A 140 -14.02 4.18 -6.93
CA LEU A 140 -13.19 4.27 -8.14
C LEU A 140 -12.46 2.94 -8.38
N PRO A 141 -12.88 2.10 -9.33
CA PRO A 141 -12.09 0.96 -9.80
C PRO A 141 -11.11 1.37 -10.91
N ASP A 142 -9.96 0.70 -10.97
CA ASP A 142 -8.95 0.82 -12.04
C ASP A 142 -8.66 2.28 -12.47
N THR A 143 -8.61 3.19 -11.51
CA THR A 143 -8.50 4.63 -11.78
C THR A 143 -7.09 5.13 -11.50
N PRO A 144 -6.40 5.80 -12.45
CA PRO A 144 -5.07 6.37 -12.22
C PRO A 144 -5.11 7.50 -11.18
N LEU A 145 -4.42 7.35 -10.05
CA LEU A 145 -4.39 8.36 -8.98
C LEU A 145 -2.96 8.52 -8.40
N ALA A 146 -2.51 9.76 -8.21
CA ALA A 146 -1.24 10.07 -7.56
C ALA A 146 -1.29 9.82 -6.03
N TRP A 147 -2.48 9.93 -5.47
CA TRP A 147 -2.77 9.68 -4.06
C TRP A 147 -4.27 9.47 -3.85
N ALA A 148 -4.62 8.87 -2.73
CA ALA A 148 -5.99 8.83 -2.23
C ALA A 148 -5.98 8.96 -0.70
N ASP A 149 -6.96 9.70 -0.17
CA ASP A 149 -7.24 9.84 1.24
C ASP A 149 -8.57 9.20 1.58
N LEU A 150 -8.63 8.54 2.74
CA LEU A 150 -9.87 8.13 3.37
C LEU A 150 -9.97 8.76 4.75
N THR A 151 -11.04 9.52 4.95
CA THR A 151 -11.41 10.12 6.24
C THR A 151 -12.76 9.57 6.67
N THR A 152 -12.86 9.12 7.93
CA THR A 152 -14.14 8.76 8.55
C THR A 152 -14.09 8.99 10.07
N ARG A 153 -15.22 8.90 10.74
CA ARG A 153 -15.26 8.81 12.20
C ARG A 153 -15.22 7.34 12.62
N PHE A 154 -14.05 6.87 13.02
CA PHE A 154 -13.89 5.51 13.54
C PHE A 154 -14.66 5.29 14.84
N ARG A 155 -15.02 4.03 15.11
CA ARG A 155 -15.72 3.61 16.32
C ARG A 155 -15.08 4.19 17.58
N GLY A 156 -15.90 4.87 18.40
CA GLY A 156 -15.47 5.46 19.67
C GLY A 156 -14.66 6.76 19.55
N ALA A 157 -14.42 7.26 18.34
CA ALA A 157 -13.72 8.54 18.14
C ALA A 157 -14.70 9.72 18.23
N ALA A 158 -14.30 10.79 18.92
CA ALA A 158 -15.08 12.03 19.01
C ALA A 158 -15.07 12.83 17.71
N ARG A 159 -13.99 12.74 16.92
CA ARG A 159 -13.76 13.49 15.69
C ARG A 159 -13.27 12.56 14.57
N PRO A 160 -13.50 12.90 13.29
CA PRO A 160 -12.99 12.12 12.18
C PRO A 160 -11.46 12.11 12.16
N SER A 161 -10.90 11.04 11.59
CA SER A 161 -9.47 10.90 11.30
C SER A 161 -9.32 9.97 10.10
N GLY A 162 -8.11 9.85 9.59
CA GLY A 162 -7.90 9.11 8.36
C GLY A 162 -6.43 8.94 8.04
N ALA A 163 -6.20 8.46 6.82
CA ALA A 163 -4.87 8.48 6.26
C ALA A 163 -4.92 8.59 4.74
N ALA A 164 -3.95 9.31 4.20
CA ALA A 164 -3.67 9.38 2.78
C ALA A 164 -2.51 8.45 2.43
N VAL A 165 -2.59 7.81 1.26
CA VAL A 165 -1.48 7.07 0.67
C VAL A 165 -0.95 7.88 -0.52
N PHE A 166 0.32 8.26 -0.46
CA PHE A 166 1.01 9.06 -1.46
C PHE A 166 1.97 8.22 -2.30
N VAL A 167 1.90 8.39 -3.62
CA VAL A 167 2.77 7.70 -4.58
C VAL A 167 3.85 8.67 -5.06
N PRO A 168 5.15 8.30 -5.01
CA PRO A 168 6.22 9.16 -5.49
C PRO A 168 6.22 9.25 -7.02
N LEU A 169 6.75 10.36 -7.55
CA LEU A 169 6.78 10.63 -9.00
C LEU A 169 7.61 9.62 -9.81
N ASP A 170 8.56 8.93 -9.16
CA ASP A 170 9.41 7.92 -9.78
C ASP A 170 8.84 6.49 -9.71
N HIS A 171 7.58 6.36 -9.28
CA HIS A 171 6.90 5.07 -9.30
C HIS A 171 6.83 4.53 -10.75
N PRO A 172 7.07 3.22 -10.99
CA PRO A 172 7.24 2.67 -12.34
C PRO A 172 6.10 2.95 -13.32
N ASP A 173 4.87 3.05 -12.81
CA ASP A 173 3.67 3.34 -13.58
C ASP A 173 2.98 4.61 -13.04
N TYR A 174 3.71 5.69 -12.75
CA TYR A 174 3.13 6.89 -12.14
C TYR A 174 2.15 7.65 -13.08
N PRO A 175 0.94 8.03 -12.60
CA PRO A 175 0.28 7.52 -11.41
C PRO A 175 -0.30 6.10 -11.63
N PRO A 176 -0.14 5.17 -10.68
CA PRO A 176 -0.66 3.81 -10.84
C PRO A 176 -2.18 3.81 -10.79
N THR A 177 -2.81 2.71 -11.23
CA THR A 177 -4.26 2.54 -11.06
C THR A 177 -4.61 2.11 -9.65
N TRP A 178 -5.81 2.48 -9.20
CA TRP A 178 -6.30 2.24 -7.84
C TRP A 178 -7.67 1.59 -7.82
N LEU A 179 -7.93 0.89 -6.71
CA LEU A 179 -9.26 0.60 -6.22
C LEU A 179 -9.51 1.47 -4.98
N THR A 180 -10.54 2.32 -5.00
CA THR A 180 -11.05 2.99 -3.79
C THR A 180 -12.48 2.53 -3.50
N ARG A 181 -12.78 2.31 -2.23
CA ARG A 181 -14.08 1.84 -1.76
C ARG A 181 -14.48 2.54 -0.47
N HIS A 182 -15.66 3.16 -0.46
CA HIS A 182 -16.19 3.87 0.71
C HIS A 182 -16.44 2.96 1.90
N TYR A 183 -16.55 1.64 1.69
CA TYR A 183 -16.57 0.67 2.79
C TYR A 183 -15.18 0.45 3.44
N GLY A 184 -14.14 1.18 3.04
CA GLY A 184 -12.85 1.23 3.73
C GLY A 184 -11.66 0.58 3.02
N ALA A 185 -11.77 0.21 1.75
CA ALA A 185 -10.63 -0.38 1.02
C ALA A 185 -9.97 0.66 0.09
N MET A 186 -8.66 0.86 0.24
CA MET A 186 -7.83 1.64 -0.68
C MET A 186 -6.68 0.76 -1.17
N CYS A 187 -6.60 0.48 -2.47
CA CYS A 187 -5.55 -0.36 -3.05
C CYS A 187 -4.81 0.43 -4.13
N VAL A 188 -3.49 0.55 -3.98
CA VAL A 188 -2.58 0.94 -5.07
C VAL A 188 -2.40 -0.27 -5.96
N GLY A 189 -3.32 -0.42 -6.91
CA GLY A 189 -3.47 -1.55 -7.81
C GLY A 189 -2.33 -1.65 -8.82
N TRP A 190 -1.10 -1.88 -8.38
CA TRP A 190 0.07 -2.03 -9.23
C TRP A 190 0.38 -3.51 -9.49
N PRO A 191 0.77 -3.93 -10.71
CA PRO A 191 0.93 -3.16 -11.95
C PRO A 191 -0.37 -3.07 -12.78
N GLY A 192 -1.53 -3.00 -12.12
CA GLY A 192 -2.83 -2.90 -12.75
C GLY A 192 -3.32 -4.23 -13.34
N VAL A 193 -4.37 -4.13 -14.14
CA VAL A 193 -5.10 -5.27 -14.70
C VAL A 193 -4.35 -6.00 -15.82
N LYS A 194 -3.41 -5.33 -16.50
CA LYS A 194 -2.62 -5.93 -17.58
C LYS A 194 -1.54 -6.86 -17.05
N GLY A 195 -1.03 -6.57 -15.86
CA GLY A 195 0.05 -7.33 -15.25
C GLY A 195 1.41 -6.98 -15.84
N LYS A 196 2.47 -7.35 -15.12
CA LYS A 196 3.86 -7.20 -15.57
C LYS A 196 4.66 -8.42 -15.15
N THR A 197 5.53 -8.88 -16.04
CA THR A 197 6.46 -9.98 -15.79
C THR A 197 7.85 -9.44 -15.53
N PHE A 198 8.50 -9.96 -14.50
CA PHE A 198 9.81 -9.57 -14.02
C PHE A 198 10.75 -10.76 -14.11
N THR A 199 11.97 -10.51 -14.58
CA THR A 199 12.97 -11.55 -14.82
C THR A 199 13.78 -11.87 -13.55
N PRO A 200 14.39 -13.07 -13.45
CA PRO A 200 15.31 -13.40 -12.37
C PRO A 200 16.40 -12.33 -12.17
N GLY A 201 16.58 -11.90 -10.91
CA GLY A 201 17.54 -10.86 -10.52
C GLY A 201 17.08 -9.42 -10.74
N GLU A 202 15.94 -9.19 -11.39
CA GLU A 202 15.38 -7.84 -11.58
C GLU A 202 14.93 -7.24 -10.25
N LEU A 203 15.37 -6.01 -9.97
CA LEU A 203 14.97 -5.27 -8.77
C LEU A 203 13.65 -4.55 -9.00
N ILE A 204 12.60 -4.99 -8.33
CA ILE A 204 11.30 -4.32 -8.29
C ILE A 204 11.27 -3.47 -7.03
N ARG A 205 11.29 -2.14 -7.17
CA ARG A 205 11.20 -1.23 -6.02
C ARG A 205 9.92 -0.40 -6.08
N LEU A 206 9.14 -0.43 -5.00
CA LEU A 206 7.96 0.42 -4.83
C LEU A 206 8.07 1.17 -3.52
N ARG A 207 7.73 2.45 -3.54
CA ARG A 207 7.76 3.31 -2.36
C ARG A 207 6.44 4.02 -2.21
N TYR A 208 6.00 4.21 -0.97
CA TYR A 208 4.77 4.92 -0.65
C TYR A 208 4.93 5.64 0.69
N ARG A 209 4.17 6.72 0.88
CA ARG A 209 3.98 7.31 2.21
C ARG A 209 2.53 7.13 2.64
N LEU A 210 2.32 6.59 3.83
CA LEU A 210 1.06 6.67 4.54
C LEU A 210 1.13 7.88 5.49
N TRP A 211 0.31 8.89 5.25
CA TRP A 211 0.21 10.08 6.10
C TRP A 211 -1.11 10.03 6.86
N ILE A 212 -1.01 9.73 8.16
CA ILE A 212 -2.11 9.66 9.11
C ILE A 212 -2.40 11.06 9.61
N HIS A 213 -3.69 11.40 9.74
CA HIS A 213 -4.13 12.72 10.18
C HIS A 213 -5.38 12.65 11.06
N LYS A 214 -5.63 13.74 11.77
CA LYS A 214 -6.89 14.03 12.48
C LYS A 214 -7.73 15.04 11.70
N ASP A 215 -9.00 15.12 12.08
CA ASP A 215 -9.93 16.22 11.76
C ASP A 215 -10.33 16.38 10.29
N GLY A 216 -9.91 15.48 9.40
CA GLY A 216 -10.40 15.43 8.02
C GLY A 216 -9.92 16.63 7.19
N PRO A 217 -8.67 16.60 6.67
CA PRO A 217 -8.06 17.72 5.98
C PRO A 217 -8.87 18.10 4.74
N GLN A 218 -8.88 19.41 4.43
CA GLN A 218 -9.46 19.88 3.18
C GLN A 218 -8.57 19.47 1.99
N PRO A 219 -9.13 19.36 0.77
CA PRO A 219 -8.37 18.94 -0.41
C PRO A 219 -7.09 19.74 -0.67
N ASP A 220 -7.08 21.05 -0.39
CA ASP A 220 -5.88 21.89 -0.53
C ASP A 220 -4.74 21.48 0.41
N LYS A 221 -5.05 21.10 1.65
CA LYS A 221 -4.04 20.61 2.59
C LYS A 221 -3.47 19.28 2.12
N LEU A 222 -4.30 18.36 1.62
CA LEU A 222 -3.84 17.08 1.06
C LEU A 222 -2.90 17.28 -0.13
N ARG A 223 -3.24 18.20 -1.04
CA ARG A 223 -2.36 18.59 -2.16
C ARG A 223 -1.04 19.14 -1.66
N HIS A 224 -1.07 20.08 -0.73
CA HIS A 224 0.15 20.69 -0.20
C HIS A 224 1.07 19.65 0.48
N VAL A 225 0.52 18.74 1.29
CA VAL A 225 1.32 17.68 1.93
C VAL A 225 1.88 16.70 0.89
N TYR A 226 1.13 16.43 -0.18
CA TYR A 226 1.63 15.61 -1.30
C TYR A 226 2.78 16.31 -2.05
N ASP A 227 2.66 17.61 -2.29
CA ASP A 227 3.71 18.43 -2.92
C ASP A 227 4.97 18.45 -2.04
N ASP A 228 4.83 18.65 -0.71
CA ASP A 228 5.93 18.58 0.25
C ASP A 228 6.62 17.20 0.24
N TYR A 229 5.83 16.13 0.19
CA TYR A 229 6.34 14.76 0.10
C TYR A 229 7.17 14.54 -1.16
N THR A 230 6.66 14.96 -2.33
CA THR A 230 7.35 14.76 -3.61
C THR A 230 8.58 15.66 -3.75
N ALA A 231 8.51 16.91 -3.27
CA ALA A 231 9.66 17.81 -3.20
C ALA A 231 10.76 17.25 -2.27
N GLY A 232 10.38 16.74 -1.09
CA GLY A 232 11.32 16.14 -0.14
C GLY A 232 12.06 14.91 -0.69
N LEU A 233 11.45 14.14 -1.60
CA LEU A 233 12.10 13.02 -2.27
C LEU A 233 13.12 13.44 -3.33
N GLN A 234 12.99 14.65 -3.87
CA GLN A 234 13.91 15.21 -4.87
C GLN A 234 15.03 16.03 -4.24
N ALA A 235 14.91 16.37 -2.95
CA ALA A 235 15.92 17.10 -2.22
C ALA A 235 17.26 16.33 -2.26
N LYS A 236 18.29 17.01 -2.77
CA LYS A 236 19.67 16.55 -2.71
C LYS A 236 20.31 17.20 -1.50
N TRP A 237 21.03 16.41 -0.71
CA TRP A 237 21.92 16.96 0.30
C TRP A 237 23.20 17.37 -0.42
N GLU A 238 23.53 18.66 -0.35
CA GLU A 238 24.84 19.21 -0.75
C GLU A 238 25.88 19.01 0.35
#